data_AF-A0A353E7R8-F1
#
_entry.id   AF-A0A353E7R8-F1
#
_cell.length_a   1.000
_cell.length_b   1.000
_cell.length_c   1.000
_cell.angle_alpha   90.00
_cell.angle_beta   90.00
_cell.angle_gamma   90.00
#
_symmetry.space_group_name_H-M   'P 1'
#
loop_
_entity.id
_entity.type
_entity.pdbx_description
1 polymer ?
#
loop_
_entity_poly.entity_id
_entity_poly.type
_entity_poly.pdbx_seq_one_letter_code
_entity_poly.pdbx_strand_id
1 'polypeptide(L)'
;LHFQEDRFLRPFITDWVLDRIFHERADEVKDKYLDRLDDERYQMKASVDTQRKVEALFEGVTDEKELWLRDGLYALISDVLFVRDHRNSGLYHPRISAQLDFIYESLYDNDKAAFNRLYNDYFYRRNNQFWYNEAMKKLPKLVQATRMLVCAEDLGMVPDCVPWVMNELKILSLELQSMPKDPSVKFGHLSRNPYRSVCTISSHDMPTLRQWWDENIQRTQEYYNTMLFHQGPAPHPLPGWLASDIISRHLMSPSMLCILSIQDWLAIDERLRLIDPNGERINIPANPKHYWRYRMHISIEELAADKEFMKEVTDLISQANRN
;
A
#
# COMPACT_ATOMS: atom_id res chain seq x y z
N LEU A 1 -16.13 -25.65 3.58
CA LEU A 1 -14.88 -25.69 4.34
C LEU A 1 -15.09 -26.71 5.44
N HIS A 2 -14.45 -27.85 5.33
CA HIS A 2 -14.42 -28.80 6.44
C HIS A 2 -13.46 -28.24 7.49
N PHE A 3 -13.99 -27.63 8.55
CA PHE A 3 -13.18 -26.89 9.51
C PHE A 3 -12.31 -27.83 10.36
N GLN A 4 -11.00 -27.66 10.25
CA GLN A 4 -10.01 -28.41 11.02
C GLN A 4 -9.26 -27.43 11.94
N GLU A 5 -9.70 -27.36 13.20
CA GLU A 5 -9.26 -26.34 14.15
C GLU A 5 -7.72 -26.29 14.27
N ASP A 6 -7.09 -27.42 14.59
CA ASP A 6 -5.64 -27.51 14.76
C ASP A 6 -4.87 -27.07 13.51
N ARG A 7 -5.30 -27.53 12.32
CA ARG A 7 -4.65 -27.21 11.04
C ARG A 7 -4.79 -25.75 10.64
N PHE A 8 -5.93 -25.12 10.96
CA PHE A 8 -6.27 -23.80 10.43
C PHE A 8 -5.88 -22.64 11.36
N LEU A 9 -5.59 -22.95 12.62
CA LEU A 9 -5.18 -21.97 13.64
C LEU A 9 -3.69 -22.06 14.00
N ARG A 10 -3.02 -23.19 13.70
CA ARG A 10 -1.59 -23.35 13.92
C ARG A 10 -0.82 -22.97 12.64
N PRO A 11 0.35 -22.31 12.77
CA PRO A 11 1.30 -22.13 11.68
C PRO A 11 1.48 -23.37 10.82
N PHE A 12 1.33 -23.22 9.51
CA PHE A 12 1.54 -24.31 8.55
C PHE A 12 3.01 -24.41 8.16
N ILE A 13 3.76 -25.23 8.90
CA ILE A 13 5.21 -25.37 8.71
C ILE A 13 5.52 -26.79 8.25
N THR A 14 6.07 -26.92 7.05
CA THR A 14 6.48 -28.20 6.42
C THR A 14 7.82 -28.00 5.71
N ASP A 15 8.50 -29.07 5.31
CA ASP A 15 9.82 -28.98 4.67
C ASP A 15 9.81 -28.10 3.41
N TRP A 16 8.81 -28.22 2.54
CA TRP A 16 8.73 -27.42 1.31
C TRP A 16 8.48 -25.92 1.57
N VAL A 17 7.78 -25.58 2.66
CA VAL A 17 7.59 -24.18 3.09
C VAL A 17 8.92 -23.60 3.54
N LEU A 18 9.69 -24.38 4.31
CA LEU A 18 11.01 -23.96 4.80
C LEU A 18 12.00 -23.74 3.65
N ASP A 19 12.02 -24.64 2.67
CA ASP A 19 12.89 -24.52 1.50
C ASP A 19 12.53 -23.30 0.63
N ARG A 20 11.24 -22.94 0.54
CA ARG A 20 10.78 -21.76 -0.20
C ARG A 20 11.10 -20.44 0.50
N ILE A 21 10.99 -20.38 1.82
CA ILE A 21 11.22 -19.14 2.58
C ILE A 21 12.71 -18.92 2.84
N PHE A 22 13.43 -19.96 3.25
CA PHE A 22 14.79 -19.83 3.80
C PHE A 22 15.89 -20.38 2.90
N HIS A 23 15.54 -21.12 1.85
CA HIS A 23 16.50 -21.71 0.90
C HIS A 23 17.63 -22.46 1.62
N GLU A 24 18.88 -22.03 1.45
CA GLU A 24 20.08 -22.61 2.07
C GLU A 24 20.09 -22.57 3.61
N ARG A 25 19.25 -21.74 4.24
CA ARG A 25 19.12 -21.64 5.70
C ARG A 25 17.98 -22.50 6.27
N ALA A 26 17.28 -23.30 5.46
CA ALA A 26 16.16 -24.10 5.92
C ALA A 26 16.55 -25.05 7.07
N ASP A 27 17.70 -25.72 6.98
CA ASP A 27 18.17 -26.65 8.02
C ASP A 27 18.54 -25.92 9.33
N GLU A 28 19.14 -24.73 9.22
CA GLU A 28 19.39 -23.88 10.39
C GLU A 28 18.08 -23.57 11.13
N VAL A 29 17.02 -23.24 10.37
CA VAL A 29 15.72 -22.90 10.95
C VAL A 29 15.06 -24.09 11.62
N LYS A 30 15.12 -25.27 10.97
CA LYS A 30 14.63 -26.53 11.54
C LYS A 30 15.27 -26.81 12.90
N ASP A 31 16.59 -26.72 12.97
CA ASP A 31 17.32 -27.09 14.18
C ASP A 31 17.17 -26.05 15.30
N LYS A 32 17.25 -24.76 14.98
CA LYS A 32 17.28 -23.70 15.99
C LYS A 32 15.90 -23.30 16.49
N TYR A 33 14.91 -23.21 15.62
CA TYR A 33 13.65 -22.51 15.91
C TYR A 33 12.41 -23.40 15.94
N LEU A 34 12.50 -24.66 15.48
CA LEU A 34 11.35 -25.53 15.30
C LEU A 34 11.44 -26.82 16.11
N ASP A 35 10.28 -27.32 16.54
CA ASP A 35 10.11 -28.68 17.07
C ASP A 35 9.29 -29.50 16.08
N ARG A 36 9.62 -30.78 15.92
CA ARG A 36 8.84 -31.73 15.10
C ARG A 36 7.46 -31.92 15.75
N LEU A 37 6.40 -31.68 14.99
CA LEU A 37 5.02 -31.84 15.46
C LEU A 37 4.47 -33.23 15.13
N ASP A 38 4.70 -33.68 13.90
CA ASP A 38 4.35 -35.01 13.37
C ASP A 38 5.26 -35.33 12.18
N ASP A 39 5.00 -36.42 11.45
CA ASP A 39 5.85 -36.90 10.34
C ASP A 39 6.08 -35.85 9.24
N GLU A 40 5.17 -34.90 9.04
CA GLU A 40 5.24 -33.92 7.95
C GLU A 40 5.40 -32.47 8.42
N ARG A 41 5.00 -32.16 9.66
CA ARG A 41 4.86 -30.79 10.16
C ARG A 41 5.81 -30.46 11.30
N TYR A 42 6.06 -29.17 11.42
CA TYR A 42 6.79 -28.56 12.53
C TYR A 42 5.91 -27.56 13.28
N GLN A 43 6.34 -27.19 14.48
CA GLN A 43 5.82 -26.07 15.23
C GLN A 43 6.96 -25.18 15.70
N MET A 44 6.67 -23.90 15.93
CA MET A 44 7.65 -22.98 16.53
C MET A 44 8.00 -23.43 17.95
N LYS A 45 9.29 -23.39 18.30
CA LYS A 45 9.74 -23.58 19.68
C LYS A 45 9.13 -22.51 20.59
N ALA A 46 8.89 -22.86 21.85
CA ALA A 46 8.30 -21.96 22.85
C ALA A 46 9.10 -20.66 23.07
N SER A 47 10.41 -20.65 22.76
CA SER A 47 11.24 -19.45 22.84
C SER A 47 10.98 -18.43 21.71
N VAL A 48 10.34 -18.84 20.61
CA VAL A 48 10.15 -18.02 19.37
C VAL A 48 8.75 -18.17 18.75
N ASP A 49 7.78 -18.70 19.49
CA ASP A 49 6.41 -18.98 19.03
C ASP A 49 5.52 -17.74 18.77
N THR A 50 6.04 -16.53 18.98
CA THR A 50 5.31 -15.28 18.73
C THR A 50 6.22 -14.25 18.09
N GLN A 51 5.62 -13.35 17.31
CA GLN A 51 6.36 -12.26 16.67
C GLN A 51 7.09 -11.38 17.70
N ARG A 52 6.53 -11.16 18.89
CA ARG A 52 7.22 -10.40 19.96
C ARG A 52 8.47 -11.09 20.49
N LYS A 53 8.46 -12.42 20.61
CA LYS A 53 9.64 -13.18 21.05
C LYS A 53 10.73 -13.18 19.98
N VAL A 54 10.34 -13.32 18.71
CA VAL A 54 11.25 -13.15 17.57
C VAL A 54 11.79 -11.72 17.51
N GLU A 55 10.96 -10.69 17.68
CA GLU A 55 11.40 -9.29 17.72
C GLU A 55 12.47 -9.05 18.80
N ALA A 56 12.25 -9.57 20.01
CA ALA A 56 13.21 -9.48 21.10
C ALA A 56 14.52 -10.23 20.82
N LEU A 57 14.46 -11.38 20.14
CA LEU A 57 15.65 -12.15 19.76
C LEU A 57 16.53 -11.40 18.75
N PHE A 58 15.92 -10.63 17.85
CA PHE A 58 16.61 -9.86 16.82
C PHE A 58 16.76 -8.37 17.19
N GLU A 59 16.64 -8.03 18.48
CA GLU A 59 16.80 -6.65 18.93
C GLU A 59 18.21 -6.13 18.64
N GLY A 60 18.30 -4.95 18.01
CA GLY A 60 19.57 -4.32 17.66
C GLY A 60 20.29 -4.92 16.45
N VAL A 61 19.73 -5.97 15.83
CA VAL A 61 20.28 -6.54 14.59
C VAL A 61 20.08 -5.57 13.43
N THR A 62 21.15 -5.29 12.69
CA THR A 62 21.15 -4.45 11.49
C THR A 62 21.60 -5.17 10.23
N ASP A 63 22.13 -6.39 10.37
CA ASP A 63 22.57 -7.20 9.23
C ASP A 63 21.36 -7.65 8.40
N GLU A 64 21.42 -7.40 7.09
CA GLU A 64 20.29 -7.66 6.20
C GLU A 64 19.91 -9.14 6.14
N LYS A 65 20.89 -10.06 6.14
CA LYS A 65 20.60 -11.50 6.08
C LYS A 65 19.90 -12.00 7.33
N GLU A 66 20.25 -11.45 8.49
CA GLU A 66 19.58 -11.75 9.74
C GLU A 66 18.18 -11.12 9.82
N LEU A 67 18.01 -9.93 9.28
CA LEU A 67 16.68 -9.32 9.14
C LEU A 67 15.77 -10.14 8.22
N TRP A 68 16.29 -10.68 7.11
CA TRP A 68 15.55 -11.58 6.23
C TRP A 68 15.17 -12.89 6.94
N LEU A 69 16.06 -13.46 7.75
CA LEU A 69 15.74 -14.62 8.59
C LEU A 69 14.60 -14.30 9.56
N ARG A 70 14.68 -13.17 10.27
CA ARG A 70 13.62 -12.69 11.19
C ARG A 70 12.29 -12.56 10.46
N ASP A 71 12.28 -11.95 9.29
CA ASP A 71 11.05 -11.72 8.52
C ASP A 71 10.47 -13.04 7.99
N GLY A 72 11.32 -14.00 7.63
CA GLY A 72 10.89 -15.37 7.33
C GLY A 72 10.26 -16.07 8.55
N LEU A 73 10.80 -15.88 9.76
CA LEU A 73 10.20 -16.42 10.99
C LEU A 73 8.85 -15.76 11.29
N TYR A 74 8.70 -14.46 11.04
CA TYR A 74 7.39 -13.80 11.12
C TYR A 74 6.40 -14.37 10.12
N ALA A 75 6.84 -14.67 8.89
CA ALA A 75 6.02 -15.28 7.86
C ALA A 75 5.50 -16.66 8.30
N LEU A 76 6.36 -17.52 8.86
CA LEU A 76 5.96 -18.80 9.43
C LEU A 76 4.88 -18.63 10.51
N ILE A 77 5.09 -17.74 11.48
CA ILE A 77 4.13 -17.49 12.57
C ILE A 77 2.78 -17.00 12.04
N SER A 78 2.79 -16.23 10.94
CA SER A 78 1.57 -15.69 10.35
C SER A 78 0.79 -16.65 9.46
N ASP A 79 1.39 -17.77 9.02
CA ASP A 79 0.83 -18.71 8.06
C ASP A 79 -0.30 -19.56 8.65
N VAL A 80 -1.46 -18.92 8.83
CA VAL A 80 -2.69 -19.50 9.42
C VAL A 80 -3.90 -19.02 8.64
N LEU A 81 -4.95 -19.84 8.52
CA LEU A 81 -6.20 -19.42 7.86
C LEU A 81 -7.10 -18.61 8.78
N PHE A 82 -7.08 -18.88 10.07
CA PHE A 82 -7.93 -18.22 11.05
C PHE A 82 -7.15 -17.83 12.31
N VAL A 83 -7.62 -16.77 12.95
CA VAL A 83 -7.18 -16.32 14.26
C VAL A 83 -8.34 -16.48 15.24
N ARG A 84 -8.07 -17.05 16.41
CA ARG A 84 -9.08 -17.17 17.47
C ARG A 84 -9.41 -15.79 18.03
N ASP A 85 -10.68 -15.54 18.31
CA ASP A 85 -11.07 -14.31 18.97
C ASP A 85 -10.50 -14.26 20.40
N HIS A 86 -9.91 -13.11 20.74
CA HIS A 86 -9.28 -12.86 22.03
C HIS A 86 -10.24 -12.81 23.23
N ARG A 87 -11.55 -12.60 23.01
CA ARG A 87 -12.57 -12.51 24.08
C ARG A 87 -13.46 -13.74 24.14
N ASN A 88 -13.72 -14.37 22.99
CA ASN A 88 -14.57 -15.54 22.89
C ASN A 88 -13.83 -16.67 22.15
N SER A 89 -13.35 -17.64 22.92
CA SER A 89 -12.58 -18.77 22.37
C SER A 89 -13.34 -19.64 21.36
N GLY A 90 -14.67 -19.54 21.29
CA GLY A 90 -15.49 -20.24 20.30
C GLY A 90 -15.64 -19.52 18.96
N LEU A 91 -15.08 -18.32 18.81
CA LEU A 91 -15.14 -17.53 17.57
C LEU A 91 -13.80 -17.47 16.86
N TYR A 92 -13.86 -17.40 15.54
CA TYR A 92 -12.71 -17.39 14.65
C TYR A 92 -12.87 -16.29 13.61
N HIS A 93 -11.79 -15.58 13.34
CA HIS A 93 -11.71 -14.54 12.31
C HIS A 93 -10.78 -15.02 11.21
N PRO A 94 -11.17 -14.91 9.92
CA PRO A 94 -10.24 -15.20 8.83
C PRO A 94 -9.00 -14.31 8.94
N ARG A 95 -7.83 -14.87 8.71
CA ARG A 95 -6.59 -14.10 8.63
C ARG A 95 -6.64 -13.22 7.38
N ILE A 96 -6.35 -11.93 7.55
CA ILE A 96 -6.27 -11.00 6.42
C ILE A 96 -5.16 -11.44 5.46
N SER A 97 -5.45 -11.43 4.16
CA SER A 97 -4.53 -11.83 3.08
C SER A 97 -4.04 -13.28 3.12
N ALA A 98 -4.70 -14.17 3.87
CA ALA A 98 -4.30 -15.58 3.97
C ALA A 98 -4.22 -16.31 2.61
N GLN A 99 -4.85 -15.77 1.55
CA GLN A 99 -4.75 -16.29 0.19
C GLN A 99 -3.32 -16.24 -0.39
N LEU A 100 -2.44 -15.43 0.20
CA LEU A 100 -1.04 -15.32 -0.18
C LEU A 100 -0.13 -16.31 0.59
N ASP A 101 -0.67 -16.97 1.62
CA ASP A 101 0.10 -17.84 2.52
C ASP A 101 0.09 -19.31 2.05
N PHE A 102 1.08 -20.08 2.49
CA PHE A 102 1.26 -21.47 2.04
C PHE A 102 0.16 -22.40 2.56
N ILE A 103 -0.43 -22.13 3.74
CA ILE A 103 -1.60 -22.89 4.21
C ILE A 103 -2.74 -22.83 3.20
N TYR A 104 -2.98 -21.69 2.56
CA TYR A 104 -4.01 -21.56 1.54
C TYR A 104 -3.63 -22.31 0.27
N GLU A 105 -2.36 -22.24 -0.16
CA GLU A 105 -1.85 -23.03 -1.29
C GLU A 105 -2.11 -24.53 -1.08
N SER A 106 -1.95 -25.03 0.16
CA SER A 106 -2.16 -26.43 0.54
C SER A 106 -3.61 -26.93 0.50
N LEU A 107 -4.59 -26.02 0.40
CA LEU A 107 -6.00 -26.38 0.36
C LEU A 107 -6.40 -26.96 -1.01
N TYR A 108 -7.31 -27.92 -0.99
CA TYR A 108 -8.02 -28.35 -2.20
C TYR A 108 -8.92 -27.24 -2.74
N ASP A 109 -9.19 -27.24 -4.04
CA ASP A 109 -9.96 -26.18 -4.72
C ASP A 109 -11.33 -25.93 -4.10
N ASN A 110 -12.01 -27.00 -3.65
CA ASN A 110 -13.30 -26.88 -2.96
C ASN A 110 -13.21 -26.10 -1.64
N ASP A 111 -12.12 -26.31 -0.87
CA ASP A 111 -11.88 -25.60 0.38
C ASP A 111 -11.37 -24.19 0.13
N LYS A 112 -10.53 -23.96 -0.89
CA LYS A 112 -10.14 -22.62 -1.37
C LYS A 112 -11.37 -21.78 -1.72
N ALA A 113 -12.30 -22.34 -2.49
CA ALA A 113 -13.53 -21.66 -2.87
C ALA A 113 -14.43 -21.38 -1.65
N ALA A 114 -14.52 -22.32 -0.71
CA ALA A 114 -15.30 -22.12 0.52
C ALA A 114 -14.67 -21.06 1.45
N PHE A 115 -13.35 -21.08 1.63
CA PHE A 115 -12.62 -20.07 2.39
C PHE A 115 -12.80 -18.70 1.77
N ASN A 116 -12.61 -18.55 0.45
CA ASN A 116 -12.78 -17.27 -0.24
C ASN A 116 -14.19 -16.70 -0.08
N ARG A 117 -15.24 -17.53 -0.12
CA ARG A 117 -16.61 -17.06 0.15
C ARG A 117 -16.75 -16.51 1.56
N LEU A 118 -16.18 -17.20 2.56
CA LEU A 118 -16.25 -16.78 3.96
C LEU A 118 -15.39 -15.52 4.21
N TYR A 119 -14.18 -15.48 3.67
CA TYR A 119 -13.29 -14.32 3.71
C TYR A 119 -13.97 -13.09 3.11
N ASN A 120 -14.54 -13.25 1.91
CA ASN A 120 -15.21 -12.14 1.22
C ASN A 120 -16.47 -11.69 1.95
N ASP A 121 -17.23 -12.62 2.53
CA ASP A 121 -18.36 -12.26 3.38
C ASP A 121 -17.89 -11.44 4.60
N TYR A 122 -16.86 -11.90 5.31
CA TYR A 122 -16.38 -11.27 6.54
C TYR A 122 -15.83 -9.85 6.30
N PHE A 123 -14.91 -9.69 5.33
CA PHE A 123 -14.19 -8.42 5.12
C PHE A 123 -14.96 -7.43 4.24
N TYR A 124 -15.74 -7.90 3.26
CA TYR A 124 -16.29 -7.03 2.22
C TYR A 124 -17.82 -6.96 2.17
N ARG A 125 -18.57 -7.76 2.95
CA ARG A 125 -20.03 -7.78 2.86
C ARG A 125 -20.75 -7.62 4.20
N ARG A 126 -20.45 -8.50 5.14
CA ARG A 126 -21.21 -8.69 6.39
C ARG A 126 -21.45 -7.40 7.16
N ASN A 127 -20.44 -6.54 7.21
CA ASN A 127 -20.46 -5.34 8.05
C ASN A 127 -20.85 -4.05 7.29
N ASN A 128 -21.12 -4.11 5.98
CA ASN A 128 -21.36 -2.90 5.18
C ASN A 128 -22.51 -2.05 5.71
N GLN A 129 -23.66 -2.67 6.01
CA GLN A 129 -24.82 -1.93 6.54
C GLN A 129 -24.58 -1.41 7.96
N PHE A 130 -23.86 -2.18 8.78
CA PHE A 130 -23.49 -1.76 10.13
C PHE A 130 -22.62 -0.50 10.07
N TRP A 131 -21.55 -0.53 9.26
CA TRP A 131 -20.65 0.61 9.09
C TRP A 131 -21.34 1.82 8.49
N TYR A 132 -22.21 1.63 7.50
CA TYR A 132 -23.04 2.69 6.95
C TYR A 132 -23.89 3.37 8.05
N ASN A 133 -24.62 2.57 8.82
CA ASN A 133 -25.50 3.08 9.87
C ASN A 133 -24.72 3.82 10.97
N GLU A 134 -23.54 3.32 11.36
CA GLU A 134 -22.67 3.97 12.34
C GLU A 134 -22.06 5.28 11.80
N ALA A 135 -21.63 5.29 10.54
CA ALA A 135 -21.09 6.47 9.88
C ALA A 135 -22.15 7.58 9.79
N MET A 136 -23.38 7.25 9.38
CA MET A 136 -24.47 8.21 9.21
C MET A 136 -24.99 8.81 10.52
N LYS A 137 -24.69 8.22 11.67
CA LYS A 137 -24.96 8.86 12.98
C LYS A 137 -24.03 10.05 13.27
N LYS A 138 -22.82 10.07 12.68
CA LYS A 138 -21.72 10.96 13.07
C LYS A 138 -21.29 11.90 11.94
N LEU A 139 -20.99 11.35 10.76
CA LEU A 139 -20.42 12.12 9.64
C LEU A 139 -21.29 13.29 9.18
N PRO A 140 -22.63 13.21 9.09
CA PRO A 140 -23.44 14.35 8.69
C PRO A 140 -23.24 15.57 9.60
N LYS A 141 -23.13 15.35 10.91
CA LYS A 141 -22.91 16.42 11.90
C LYS A 141 -21.53 17.06 11.73
N LEU A 142 -20.50 16.26 11.42
CA LEU A 142 -19.14 16.75 11.19
C LEU A 142 -19.05 17.56 9.90
N VAL A 143 -19.61 17.04 8.80
CA VAL A 143 -19.59 17.73 7.50
C VAL A 143 -20.36 19.04 7.55
N GLN A 144 -21.48 19.10 8.27
CA GLN A 144 -22.30 20.31 8.39
C GLN A 144 -21.77 21.33 9.42
N ALA A 145 -20.82 20.94 10.28
CA ALA A 145 -20.27 21.83 11.31
C ALA A 145 -19.30 22.89 10.76
N THR A 146 -18.91 22.79 9.48
CA THR A 146 -17.93 23.68 8.86
C THR A 146 -18.30 24.02 7.42
N ARG A 147 -17.75 25.12 6.91
CA ARG A 147 -17.78 25.46 5.48
C ARG A 147 -16.57 24.90 4.71
N MET A 148 -15.62 24.27 5.41
CA MET A 148 -14.46 23.64 4.77
C MET A 148 -14.87 22.45 3.92
N LEU A 149 -14.15 22.21 2.83
CA LEU A 149 -14.30 21.00 2.03
C LEU A 149 -13.79 19.80 2.83
N VAL A 150 -14.58 18.74 2.89
CA VAL A 150 -14.20 17.48 3.53
C VAL A 150 -13.66 16.55 2.46
N CYS A 151 -12.44 16.06 2.66
CA CYS A 151 -11.79 15.08 1.81
C CYS A 151 -11.57 13.80 2.63
N ALA A 152 -11.87 12.65 2.05
CA ALA A 152 -11.51 11.36 2.62
C ALA A 152 -10.21 10.88 1.98
N GLU A 153 -9.32 10.35 2.81
CA GLU A 153 -8.29 9.42 2.36
C GLU A 153 -8.95 8.04 2.30
N ASP A 154 -9.47 7.68 1.13
CA ASP A 154 -10.23 6.45 0.88
C ASP A 154 -9.43 5.47 0.02
N LEU A 155 -8.20 5.17 0.45
CA LEU A 155 -7.32 4.22 -0.22
C LEU A 155 -7.29 2.85 0.48
N GLY A 156 -6.80 1.84 -0.25
CA GLY A 156 -6.60 0.50 0.29
C GLY A 156 -7.90 -0.30 0.41
N MET A 157 -8.07 -0.99 1.53
CA MET A 157 -9.22 -1.87 1.76
C MET A 157 -10.44 -1.07 2.22
N VAL A 158 -11.22 -0.59 1.25
CA VAL A 158 -12.40 0.25 1.50
C VAL A 158 -13.68 -0.59 1.39
N PRO A 159 -14.54 -0.64 2.43
CA PRO A 159 -15.83 -1.31 2.36
C PRO A 159 -16.76 -0.72 1.29
N ASP A 160 -17.59 -1.54 0.65
CA ASP A 160 -18.50 -1.11 -0.43
C ASP A 160 -19.47 0.02 -0.03
N CYS A 161 -19.75 0.17 1.27
CA CYS A 161 -20.63 1.24 1.74
C CYS A 161 -19.98 2.63 1.77
N VAL A 162 -18.65 2.72 1.77
CA VAL A 162 -17.92 3.99 1.87
C VAL A 162 -18.19 4.90 0.66
N PRO A 163 -18.12 4.42 -0.60
CA PRO A 163 -18.50 5.24 -1.76
C PRO A 163 -19.92 5.81 -1.67
N TRP A 164 -20.88 5.06 -1.09
CA TRP A 164 -22.26 5.52 -0.94
C TRP A 164 -22.35 6.69 0.03
N VAL A 165 -21.75 6.52 1.22
CA VAL A 165 -21.71 7.54 2.26
C VAL A 165 -21.00 8.80 1.76
N MET A 166 -19.86 8.65 1.10
CA MET A 166 -19.10 9.78 0.57
C MET A 166 -19.90 10.55 -0.48
N ASN A 167 -20.57 9.85 -1.39
CA ASN A 167 -21.39 10.50 -2.39
C ASN A 167 -22.59 11.23 -1.78
N GLU A 168 -23.30 10.59 -0.83
CA GLU A 168 -24.44 11.18 -0.12
C GLU A 168 -24.04 12.45 0.66
N LEU A 169 -22.90 12.40 1.36
CA LEU A 169 -22.38 13.52 2.14
C LEU A 169 -21.53 14.50 1.34
N LYS A 170 -21.36 14.25 0.03
CA LYS A 170 -20.56 15.08 -0.88
C LYS A 170 -19.10 15.24 -0.46
N ILE A 171 -18.55 14.22 0.20
CA ILE A 171 -17.14 14.17 0.62
C ILE A 171 -16.27 13.91 -0.62
N LEU A 172 -15.18 14.65 -0.76
CA LEU A 172 -14.25 14.48 -1.87
C LEU A 172 -13.44 13.20 -1.67
N SER A 173 -13.33 12.44 -2.73
CA SER A 173 -12.57 11.19 -2.79
C SER A 173 -11.13 11.45 -3.22
N LEU A 174 -10.16 10.67 -2.75
CA LEU A 174 -8.75 10.82 -3.11
C LEU A 174 -8.42 9.89 -4.28
N GLU A 175 -7.93 10.44 -5.39
CA GLU A 175 -7.63 9.69 -6.63
C GLU A 175 -6.13 9.68 -6.90
N LEU A 176 -5.55 8.48 -6.95
CA LEU A 176 -4.17 8.24 -7.34
C LEU A 176 -4.10 7.29 -8.53
N GLN A 177 -3.36 7.71 -9.55
CA GLN A 177 -3.25 6.91 -10.77
C GLN A 177 -2.56 5.57 -10.54
N SER A 178 -1.60 5.53 -9.61
CA SER A 178 -0.84 4.33 -9.24
C SER A 178 -1.61 3.39 -8.29
N MET A 179 -2.74 3.83 -7.71
CA MET A 179 -3.56 3.04 -6.80
C MET A 179 -5.05 3.16 -7.20
N PRO A 180 -5.45 2.56 -8.34
CA PRO A 180 -6.84 2.61 -8.79
C PRO A 180 -7.77 1.91 -7.81
N LYS A 181 -8.97 2.47 -7.63
CA LYS A 181 -10.06 1.86 -6.85
C LYS A 181 -10.75 0.72 -7.58
N ASP A 182 -10.69 0.73 -8.91
CA ASP A 182 -11.20 -0.36 -9.74
C ASP A 182 -10.16 -1.48 -9.81
N PRO A 183 -10.43 -2.67 -9.23
CA PRO A 183 -9.47 -3.77 -9.20
C PRO A 183 -9.25 -4.41 -10.57
N SER A 184 -10.03 -4.06 -11.60
CA SER A 184 -9.86 -4.57 -12.97
C SER A 184 -8.75 -3.85 -13.75
N VAL A 185 -8.26 -2.71 -13.25
CA VAL A 185 -7.20 -1.93 -13.90
C VAL A 185 -5.95 -1.84 -13.03
N LYS A 186 -4.79 -1.79 -13.67
CA LYS A 186 -3.49 -1.61 -12.98
C LYS A 186 -3.17 -0.15 -12.67
N PHE A 187 -3.71 0.76 -13.47
CA PHE A 187 -3.57 2.21 -13.34
C PHE A 187 -4.93 2.88 -13.50
N GLY A 188 -5.15 3.93 -12.72
CA GLY A 188 -6.31 4.79 -12.89
C GLY A 188 -6.25 5.52 -14.23
N HIS A 189 -7.41 5.78 -14.82
CA HIS A 189 -7.51 6.67 -15.98
C HIS A 189 -7.90 8.06 -15.47
N LEU A 190 -6.96 9.01 -15.52
CA LEU A 190 -7.17 10.37 -15.01
C LEU A 190 -8.42 11.05 -15.60
N SER A 191 -8.72 10.81 -16.88
CA SER A 191 -9.92 11.34 -17.56
C SER A 191 -11.25 10.81 -16.98
N ARG A 192 -11.22 9.74 -16.19
CA ARG A 192 -12.38 9.12 -15.54
C ARG A 192 -12.51 9.47 -14.07
N ASN A 193 -11.62 10.30 -13.51
CA ASN A 193 -11.73 10.72 -12.12
C ASN A 193 -13.10 11.38 -11.87
N PRO A 194 -13.77 11.12 -10.74
CA PRO A 194 -14.99 11.83 -10.38
C PRO A 194 -14.71 13.33 -10.18
N TYR A 195 -15.62 14.23 -10.56
CA TYR A 195 -15.43 15.66 -10.30
C TYR A 195 -15.24 15.97 -8.82
N ARG A 196 -16.00 15.34 -7.91
CA ARG A 196 -15.82 15.49 -6.45
C ARG A 196 -14.67 14.64 -5.93
N SER A 197 -13.47 14.98 -6.36
CA SER A 197 -12.25 14.32 -5.92
C SER A 197 -11.07 15.26 -5.82
N VAL A 198 -10.05 14.77 -5.12
CA VAL A 198 -8.70 15.31 -5.08
C VAL A 198 -7.81 14.37 -5.88
N CYS A 199 -7.27 14.84 -6.99
CA CYS A 199 -6.25 14.12 -7.75
C CYS A 199 -4.87 14.40 -7.17
N THR A 200 -4.07 13.36 -6.93
CA THR A 200 -2.66 13.49 -6.56
C THR A 200 -1.82 12.39 -7.21
N ILE A 201 -0.50 12.59 -7.27
CA ILE A 201 0.46 11.59 -7.77
C ILE A 201 0.88 10.66 -6.64
N SER A 202 1.24 11.24 -5.49
CA SER A 202 1.76 10.55 -4.33
C SER A 202 1.28 11.24 -3.04
N SER A 203 1.14 10.48 -1.96
CA SER A 203 0.98 11.02 -0.61
C SER A 203 2.32 11.01 0.13
N HIS A 204 2.35 11.57 1.35
CA HIS A 204 3.53 11.53 2.22
C HIS A 204 3.95 10.11 2.63
N ASP A 205 3.03 9.15 2.59
CA ASP A 205 3.28 7.74 2.89
C ASP A 205 3.76 6.95 1.67
N MET A 206 3.74 7.59 0.51
CA MET A 206 4.13 7.00 -0.76
C MET A 206 5.51 7.50 -1.18
N PRO A 207 6.16 6.79 -2.10
CA PRO A 207 7.34 7.32 -2.76
C PRO A 207 7.01 8.55 -3.62
N THR A 208 7.99 9.43 -3.80
CA THR A 208 7.88 10.57 -4.73
C THR A 208 7.79 10.07 -6.17
N LEU A 209 7.37 10.91 -7.12
CA LEU A 209 7.28 10.55 -8.54
C LEU A 209 8.60 9.96 -9.08
N ARG A 210 9.73 10.56 -8.72
CA ARG A 210 11.06 10.07 -9.14
C ARG A 210 11.38 8.71 -8.54
N GLN A 211 11.09 8.51 -7.26
CA GLN A 211 11.30 7.22 -6.62
C GLN A 211 10.40 6.17 -7.25
N TRP A 212 9.09 6.42 -7.31
CA TRP A 212 8.09 5.52 -7.89
C TRP A 212 8.50 5.04 -9.30
N TRP A 213 9.08 5.94 -10.10
CA TRP A 213 9.58 5.62 -11.44
C TRP A 213 10.69 4.57 -11.45
N ASP A 214 11.59 4.59 -10.46
CA ASP A 214 12.78 3.75 -10.42
C ASP A 214 12.61 2.46 -9.58
N GLU A 215 11.58 2.34 -8.73
CA GLU A 215 11.39 1.18 -7.82
C GLU A 215 11.03 -0.10 -8.55
N ASN A 216 10.31 0.02 -9.66
CA ASN A 216 9.82 -1.13 -10.41
C ASN A 216 9.81 -0.85 -11.91
N ILE A 217 10.92 -1.23 -12.56
CA ILE A 217 11.15 -1.04 -14.01
C ILE A 217 9.99 -1.62 -14.84
N GLN A 218 9.45 -2.79 -14.49
CA GLN A 218 8.37 -3.42 -15.24
C GLN A 218 7.07 -2.60 -15.15
N ARG A 219 6.72 -2.16 -13.94
CA ARG A 219 5.53 -1.34 -13.70
C ARG A 219 5.65 0.03 -14.37
N THR A 220 6.83 0.65 -14.30
CA THR A 220 7.14 1.91 -14.97
C THR A 220 7.05 1.79 -16.49
N GLN A 221 7.61 0.73 -17.06
CA GLN A 221 7.52 0.46 -18.49
C GLN A 221 6.07 0.32 -18.95
N GLU A 222 5.26 -0.43 -18.19
CA GLU A 222 3.83 -0.59 -18.48
C GLU A 222 3.09 0.75 -18.40
N TYR A 223 3.35 1.57 -17.38
CA TYR A 223 2.78 2.91 -17.26
C TYR A 223 3.16 3.83 -18.44
N TYR A 224 4.44 3.86 -18.80
CA TYR A 224 4.98 4.67 -19.89
C TYR A 224 4.31 4.34 -21.23
N ASN A 225 4.12 3.05 -21.53
CA ASN A 225 3.49 2.65 -22.80
C ASN A 225 1.96 2.74 -22.78
N THR A 226 1.31 2.44 -21.65
CA THR A 226 -0.16 2.30 -21.62
C THR A 226 -0.88 3.57 -21.17
N MET A 227 -0.32 4.33 -20.23
CA MET A 227 -0.94 5.54 -19.67
C MET A 227 -0.39 6.80 -20.32
N LEU A 228 0.92 6.82 -20.62
CA LEU A 228 1.54 7.95 -21.31
C LEU A 228 1.51 7.81 -22.84
N PHE A 229 1.26 6.60 -23.36
CA PHE A 229 1.21 6.27 -24.78
C PHE A 229 2.53 6.48 -25.54
N HIS A 230 3.65 6.55 -24.80
CA HIS A 230 4.97 6.65 -25.41
C HIS A 230 5.44 5.29 -25.91
N GLN A 231 6.27 5.29 -26.95
CA GLN A 231 6.84 4.07 -27.53
C GLN A 231 8.25 3.81 -27.00
N GLY A 232 8.67 2.54 -27.07
CA GLY A 232 10.03 2.13 -26.68
C GLY A 232 10.23 2.01 -25.15
N PRO A 233 11.50 1.86 -24.72
CA PRO A 233 11.82 1.72 -23.31
C PRO A 233 11.57 3.01 -22.54
N ALA A 234 11.04 2.89 -21.33
CA ALA A 234 10.92 4.01 -20.40
C ALA A 234 12.32 4.54 -20.04
N PRO A 235 12.57 5.86 -20.11
CA PRO A 235 13.87 6.43 -19.77
C PRO A 235 14.14 6.34 -18.27
N HIS A 236 15.39 6.03 -17.90
CA HIS A 236 15.85 6.03 -16.50
C HIS A 236 17.15 6.83 -16.36
N PRO A 237 17.28 7.70 -15.34
CA PRO A 237 16.24 8.10 -14.38
C PRO A 237 15.13 8.93 -15.05
N LEU A 238 14.03 9.20 -14.33
CA LEU A 238 12.93 10.04 -14.83
C LEU A 238 13.43 11.41 -15.34
N PRO A 239 13.27 11.73 -16.64
CA PRO A 239 13.60 13.04 -17.19
C PRO A 239 12.57 14.11 -16.79
N GLY A 240 13.02 15.36 -16.65
CA GLY A 240 12.18 16.50 -16.25
C GLY A 240 11.01 16.75 -17.20
N TRP A 241 11.25 16.67 -18.51
CA TRP A 241 10.18 16.80 -19.52
C TRP A 241 9.09 15.75 -19.36
N LEU A 242 9.44 14.53 -18.94
CA LEU A 242 8.48 13.44 -18.76
C LEU A 242 7.73 13.59 -17.43
N ALA A 243 8.40 14.07 -16.38
CA ALA A 243 7.72 14.50 -15.15
C ALA A 243 6.72 15.63 -15.43
N SER A 244 7.09 16.61 -16.27
CA SER A 244 6.21 17.69 -16.73
C SER A 244 4.99 17.16 -17.50
N ASP A 245 5.16 16.18 -18.41
CA ASP A 245 4.05 15.50 -19.09
C ASP A 245 3.10 14.80 -18.09
N ILE A 246 3.64 14.06 -17.13
CA ILE A 246 2.86 13.38 -16.08
C ILE A 246 2.05 14.40 -15.26
N ILE A 247 2.69 15.48 -14.80
CA ILE A 247 2.03 16.55 -14.03
C ILE A 247 0.95 17.23 -14.85
N SER A 248 1.24 17.60 -16.11
CA SER A 248 0.27 18.19 -17.03
C SER A 248 -0.99 17.33 -17.14
N ARG A 249 -0.85 16.01 -17.27
CA ARG A 249 -2.00 15.08 -17.35
C ARG A 249 -2.81 15.04 -16.05
N HIS A 250 -2.17 15.10 -14.89
CA HIS A 250 -2.86 15.16 -13.60
C HIS A 250 -3.63 16.48 -13.44
N LEU A 251 -3.02 17.60 -13.85
CA LEU A 251 -3.69 18.90 -13.89
C LEU A 251 -4.86 18.88 -14.87
N MET A 252 -4.78 18.21 -16.01
CA MET A 252 -5.90 18.09 -16.95
C MET A 252 -7.02 17.14 -16.49
N SER A 253 -6.89 16.47 -15.33
CA SER A 253 -7.95 15.62 -14.79
C SER A 253 -9.23 16.43 -14.49
N PRO A 254 -10.43 15.80 -14.51
CA PRO A 254 -11.68 16.47 -14.14
C PRO A 254 -11.85 16.64 -12.63
N SER A 255 -10.91 16.19 -11.80
CA SER A 255 -10.97 16.34 -10.34
C SER A 255 -11.09 17.82 -9.93
N MET A 256 -11.97 18.11 -8.98
CA MET A 256 -12.17 19.45 -8.43
C MET A 256 -10.86 20.05 -7.93
N LEU A 257 -10.05 19.25 -7.23
CA LEU A 257 -8.73 19.64 -6.77
C LEU A 257 -7.66 18.74 -7.40
N CYS A 258 -6.53 19.32 -7.77
CA CYS A 258 -5.30 18.60 -8.09
C CYS A 258 -4.22 19.11 -7.12
N ILE A 259 -3.78 18.25 -6.21
CA ILE A 259 -2.83 18.60 -5.16
C ILE A 259 -1.60 17.72 -5.36
N LEU A 260 -0.47 18.34 -5.71
CA LEU A 260 0.78 17.65 -5.97
C LEU A 260 1.81 18.02 -4.90
N SER A 261 2.66 17.06 -4.54
CA SER A 261 3.73 17.32 -3.57
C SER A 261 4.77 18.28 -4.15
N ILE A 262 5.49 18.98 -3.29
CA ILE A 262 6.59 19.84 -3.76
C ILE A 262 7.70 19.01 -4.41
N GLN A 263 7.93 17.78 -3.94
CA GLN A 263 8.90 16.87 -4.54
C GLN A 263 8.54 16.51 -5.99
N ASP A 264 7.24 16.28 -6.26
CA ASP A 264 6.77 16.01 -7.63
C ASP A 264 6.94 17.24 -8.52
N TRP A 265 6.63 18.44 -8.01
CA TRP A 265 6.88 19.69 -8.74
C TRP A 265 8.36 19.92 -9.06
N LEU A 266 9.26 19.69 -8.12
CA LEU A 266 10.71 19.82 -8.34
C LEU A 266 11.23 18.78 -9.34
N ALA A 267 10.49 17.69 -9.61
CA ALA A 267 10.92 16.65 -10.54
C ALA A 267 10.94 17.11 -12.01
N ILE A 268 10.24 18.21 -12.37
CA ILE A 268 10.17 18.71 -13.75
C ILE A 268 11.46 19.40 -14.21
N ASP A 269 12.32 19.80 -13.26
CA ASP A 269 13.55 20.54 -13.54
C ASP A 269 14.75 19.88 -12.85
N GLU A 270 15.67 19.33 -13.65
CA GLU A 270 16.88 18.68 -13.13
C GLU A 270 17.80 19.60 -12.31
N ARG A 271 17.68 20.93 -12.43
CA ARG A 271 18.44 21.91 -11.65
C ARG A 271 17.94 22.05 -10.22
N LEU A 272 16.65 21.77 -9.99
CA LEU A 272 15.96 22.06 -8.72
C LEU A 272 15.69 20.82 -7.87
N ARG A 273 15.86 19.63 -8.44
CA ARG A 273 15.65 18.36 -7.73
C ARG A 273 16.84 17.97 -6.87
N LEU A 274 16.57 17.19 -5.82
CA LEU A 274 17.62 16.67 -4.94
C LEU A 274 18.51 15.67 -5.72
N ILE A 275 19.83 15.70 -5.49
CA ILE A 275 20.76 14.81 -6.20
C ILE A 275 20.39 13.34 -5.96
N ASP A 276 20.19 12.98 -4.68
CA ASP A 276 19.72 11.66 -4.29
C ASP A 276 18.18 11.62 -4.26
N PRO A 277 17.52 10.88 -5.18
CA PRO A 277 16.06 10.72 -5.16
C PRO A 277 15.57 10.05 -3.87
N ASN A 278 16.38 9.20 -3.23
CA ASN A 278 15.99 8.56 -1.97
C ASN A 278 15.97 9.53 -0.79
N GLY A 279 16.67 10.66 -0.90
CA GLY A 279 16.63 11.74 0.07
C GLY A 279 15.31 12.53 0.07
N GLU A 280 14.47 12.38 -0.95
CA GLU A 280 13.21 13.14 -1.10
C GLU A 280 12.04 12.55 -0.28
N ARG A 281 12.15 11.27 0.11
CA ARG A 281 11.09 10.55 0.80
C ARG A 281 10.93 11.06 2.22
N ILE A 282 9.70 11.48 2.56
CA ILE A 282 9.39 11.98 3.90
C ILE A 282 9.03 10.86 4.88
N ASN A 283 8.44 9.76 4.41
CA ASN A 283 8.08 8.60 5.23
C ASN A 283 8.23 7.24 4.54
N ILE A 284 8.47 6.22 5.35
CA ILE A 284 8.39 4.81 4.96
C ILE A 284 7.42 4.11 5.93
N PRO A 285 6.14 3.90 5.56
CA PRO A 285 5.12 3.36 6.46
C PRO A 285 5.47 1.99 7.06
N ALA A 286 6.23 1.18 6.32
CA ALA A 286 6.71 -0.13 6.79
C ALA A 286 7.72 -0.04 7.95
N ASN A 287 8.33 1.13 8.18
CA ASN A 287 9.26 1.36 9.26
C ASN A 287 8.60 2.25 10.34
N PRO A 288 8.08 1.67 11.44
CA PRO A 288 7.42 2.44 12.50
C PRO A 288 8.35 3.38 13.26
N LYS A 289 9.68 3.18 13.14
CA LYS A 289 10.72 4.03 13.74
C LYS A 289 11.30 5.03 12.72
N HIS A 290 10.69 5.16 11.54
CA HIS A 290 11.16 6.09 10.52
C HIS A 290 11.13 7.53 11.04
N TYR A 291 12.21 8.27 10.78
CA TYR A 291 12.35 9.64 11.25
C TYR A 291 12.03 10.64 10.14
N TRP A 292 10.94 11.39 10.33
CA TRP A 292 10.35 12.37 9.41
C TRP A 292 11.22 13.62 9.21
N ARG A 293 12.25 13.49 8.36
CA ARG A 293 13.33 14.49 8.30
C ARG A 293 13.55 15.14 6.94
N TYR A 294 12.75 14.82 5.92
CA TYR A 294 12.85 15.54 4.66
C TYR A 294 12.60 17.04 4.88
N ARG A 295 13.46 17.85 4.28
CA ARG A 295 13.40 19.32 4.25
C ARG A 295 13.77 19.75 2.84
N MET A 296 13.07 20.76 2.33
CA MET A 296 13.44 21.37 1.05
C MET A 296 14.87 21.89 1.16
N HIS A 297 15.68 21.56 0.16
CA HIS A 297 17.07 22.02 0.06
C HIS A 297 17.19 23.41 -0.60
N ILE A 298 16.09 23.93 -1.14
CA ILE A 298 15.93 25.24 -1.76
C ILE A 298 14.91 26.02 -0.94
N SER A 299 15.14 27.32 -0.73
CA SER A 299 14.19 28.17 0.00
C SER A 299 12.97 28.51 -0.87
N ILE A 300 11.86 28.91 -0.22
CA ILE A 300 10.65 29.34 -0.95
C ILE A 300 10.95 30.61 -1.77
N GLU A 301 11.78 31.50 -1.24
CA GLU A 301 12.21 32.74 -1.90
C GLU A 301 13.07 32.45 -3.14
N GLU A 302 14.00 31.51 -3.05
CA GLU A 302 14.81 31.07 -4.20
C GLU A 302 13.93 30.44 -5.28
N LEU A 303 12.99 29.57 -4.89
CA LEU A 303 12.06 28.94 -5.82
C LEU A 303 11.15 29.96 -6.52
N ALA A 304 10.63 30.94 -5.77
CA ALA A 304 9.80 32.01 -6.31
C ALA A 304 10.60 32.99 -7.21
N ALA A 305 11.91 33.08 -7.02
CA ALA A 305 12.80 33.91 -7.83
C ALA A 305 13.27 33.21 -9.12
N ASP A 306 13.18 31.87 -9.21
CA ASP A 306 13.51 31.12 -10.43
C ASP A 306 12.43 31.35 -11.50
N LYS A 307 12.72 32.27 -12.42
CA LYS A 307 11.79 32.69 -13.47
C LYS A 307 11.46 31.58 -14.46
N GLU A 308 12.37 30.64 -14.68
CA GLU A 308 12.17 29.55 -15.63
C GLU A 308 11.18 28.54 -15.05
N PHE A 309 11.41 28.11 -13.82
CA PHE A 309 10.51 27.21 -13.10
C PHE A 309 9.12 27.84 -12.88
N MET A 310 9.06 29.08 -12.40
CA MET A 310 7.79 29.77 -12.17
C MET A 310 7.00 29.95 -13.47
N LYS A 311 7.67 30.18 -14.60
CA LYS A 311 7.02 30.25 -15.90
C LYS A 311 6.45 28.88 -16.30
N GLU A 312 7.22 27.80 -16.17
CA GLU A 312 6.75 26.45 -16.51
C GLU A 312 5.53 26.05 -15.66
N VAL A 313 5.58 26.27 -14.34
CA VAL A 313 4.45 25.99 -13.44
C VAL A 313 3.22 26.83 -13.84
N THR A 314 3.39 28.12 -14.12
CA THR A 314 2.28 29.00 -14.51
C THR A 314 1.67 28.58 -15.85
N ASP A 315 2.51 28.16 -16.82
CA ASP A 315 2.07 27.68 -18.11
C ASP A 315 1.26 26.38 -17.97
N LEU A 316 1.74 25.42 -17.17
CA LEU A 316 1.04 24.16 -16.89
C LEU A 316 -0.33 24.39 -16.24
N ILE A 317 -0.40 25.27 -15.23
CA ILE A 317 -1.66 25.62 -14.56
C ILE A 317 -2.64 26.30 -15.52
N SER A 318 -2.14 27.23 -16.33
CA SER A 318 -2.94 27.97 -17.31
C SER A 318 -3.49 27.05 -18.40
N GLN A 319 -2.67 26.15 -18.94
CA GLN A 319 -3.09 25.16 -19.95
C GLN A 319 -4.17 24.22 -19.42
N ALA A 320 -4.12 23.88 -18.13
CA ALA A 320 -5.11 23.04 -17.47
C ALA A 320 -6.37 23.81 -17.00
N ASN A 321 -6.44 25.13 -17.20
CA ASN A 321 -7.50 26.01 -16.69
C ASN A 321 -7.73 25.88 -15.17
N ARG A 322 -6.65 25.85 -14.38
CA ARG A 322 -6.69 25.71 -12.90
C ARG A 322 -6.23 26.98 -12.15
N ASN A 323 -6.41 28.15 -12.76
CA ASN A 323 -6.04 29.45 -12.19
C ASN A 323 -6.87 29.86 -10.97
#